data_AF-A0A392RXV3-F1
#
_entry.id   AF-A0A392RXV3-F1
#
_cell.length_a   1.000
_cell.length_b   1.000
_cell.length_c   1.000
_cell.angle_alpha   90.00
_cell.angle_beta   90.00
_cell.angle_gamma   90.00
#
_symmetry.space_group_name_H-M   'P 1'
#
loop_
_entity.id
_entity.type
_entity.pdbx_description
1 polymer ?
#
loop_
_entity_poly.entity_id
_entity_poly.type
_entity_poly.pdbx_seq_one_letter_code
_entity_poly.pdbx_strand_id
1 'polypeptide(L)'
;MAATNLDEKWRERRFKRILPKLLKDINALSAQCGVEACVITKGPRDTRPTIWASPAMTGKLLEANKEAEVDHLLREKKRLEDKSVKLKQLQELDEKLKEKKR
;
A
#
# COMPACT_ATOMS: atom_id res chain seq x y z
N MET A 1 36.95 -1.75 4.01
CA MET A 1 35.77 -2.02 3.15
C MET A 1 35.35 -3.51 3.12
N ALA A 2 35.64 -4.33 4.14
CA ALA A 2 35.31 -5.77 4.15
C ALA A 2 34.01 -6.13 4.91
N ALA A 3 33.56 -5.29 5.85
CA ALA A 3 32.41 -5.57 6.71
C ALA A 3 31.07 -5.61 5.94
N THR A 4 30.92 -4.79 4.90
CA THR A 4 29.68 -4.73 4.09
C THR A 4 29.41 -6.01 3.29
N ASN A 5 30.46 -6.71 2.87
CA ASN A 5 30.39 -7.89 2.01
C ASN A 5 29.93 -9.16 2.77
N LEU A 6 30.33 -9.30 4.04
CA LEU A 6 29.93 -10.43 4.90
C LEU A 6 28.45 -10.34 5.26
N ASP A 7 27.98 -9.14 5.60
CA ASP A 7 26.58 -8.89 5.90
C ASP A 7 25.69 -9.11 4.67
N GLU A 8 26.14 -8.67 3.49
CA GLU A 8 25.40 -8.88 2.25
C GLU A 8 25.29 -10.36 1.87
N LYS A 9 26.39 -11.12 1.96
CA LYS A 9 26.37 -12.58 1.76
C LYS A 9 25.50 -13.31 2.79
N TRP A 10 25.46 -12.83 4.03
CA TRP A 10 24.58 -13.39 5.06
C TRP A 10 23.11 -13.09 4.76
N ARG A 11 22.78 -11.86 4.38
CA ARG A 11 21.42 -11.46 3.97
C ARG A 11 20.94 -12.27 2.78
N GLU A 12 21.79 -12.47 1.77
CA GLU A 12 21.46 -13.29 0.60
C GLU A 12 21.17 -14.75 0.98
N ARG A 13 22.05 -15.38 1.78
CA ARG A 13 21.83 -16.75 2.25
C ARG A 13 20.55 -16.89 3.08
N ARG A 14 20.27 -15.90 3.92
CA ARG A 14 19.04 -15.87 4.73
C ARG A 14 17.80 -15.71 3.84
N PHE A 15 17.83 -14.82 2.87
CA PHE A 15 16.75 -14.62 1.90
C PHE A 15 16.43 -15.91 1.14
N LYS A 16 17.46 -16.56 0.56
CA LYS A 16 17.30 -17.83 -0.17
C LYS A 16 16.75 -18.98 0.68
N ARG A 17 16.98 -18.94 2.00
CA ARG A 17 16.46 -19.94 2.95
C ARG A 17 15.02 -19.66 3.38
N ILE A 18 14.66 -18.39 3.59
CA ILE A 18 13.33 -18.00 4.10
C ILE A 18 12.28 -17.99 3.00
N LEU A 19 12.62 -17.46 1.82
CA LEU A 19 11.65 -17.22 0.76
C LEU A 19 10.90 -18.50 0.34
N PRO A 20 11.55 -19.66 0.10
CA PRO A 20 10.82 -20.86 -0.29
C PRO A 20 9.82 -21.36 0.76
N LYS A 21 10.14 -21.20 2.06
CA LYS A 21 9.22 -21.56 3.14
C LYS A 21 8.02 -20.61 3.17
N LEU A 22 8.26 -19.30 3.07
CA LEU A 22 7.21 -18.29 3.02
C LEU A 22 6.24 -18.53 1.85
N LEU A 23 6.76 -18.86 0.66
CA LEU A 23 5.91 -19.15 -0.50
C LEU A 23 5.05 -20.41 -0.30
N LYS A 24 5.56 -21.43 0.41
CA LYS A 24 4.75 -22.59 0.80
C LYS A 24 3.64 -22.21 1.77
N ASP A 25 3.94 -21.39 2.77
CA ASP A 25 2.96 -20.95 3.76
C ASP A 25 1.86 -20.10 3.12
N ILE A 26 2.23 -19.20 2.20
CA ILE A 26 1.29 -18.37 1.44
C ILE A 26 0.45 -19.21 0.47
N ASN A 27 1.04 -20.21 -0.18
CA ASN A 27 0.30 -21.14 -1.03
C ASN A 27 -0.73 -21.95 -0.21
N ALA A 28 -0.34 -22.43 0.97
CA ALA A 28 -1.24 -23.13 1.88
C ALA A 28 -2.38 -22.22 2.34
N LEU A 29 -2.08 -20.97 2.73
CA LEU A 29 -3.09 -19.98 3.10
C LEU A 29 -4.07 -19.71 1.95
N SER A 30 -3.56 -19.52 0.74
CA SER A 30 -4.37 -19.27 -0.45
C SER A 30 -5.32 -20.44 -0.74
N ALA A 31 -4.79 -21.67 -0.67
CA ALA A 31 -5.57 -22.88 -0.93
C ALA A 31 -6.60 -23.20 0.17
N GLN A 32 -6.24 -23.01 1.45
CA GLN A 32 -7.09 -23.38 2.59
C GLN A 32 -8.16 -22.33 2.90
N CYS A 33 -7.86 -21.05 2.68
CA CYS A 33 -8.77 -19.95 2.99
C CYS A 33 -9.46 -19.37 1.75
N GLY A 34 -9.11 -19.84 0.54
CA GLY A 34 -9.70 -19.34 -0.70
C GLY A 34 -9.35 -17.88 -1.00
N VAL A 35 -8.17 -17.43 -0.57
CA VAL A 35 -7.72 -16.04 -0.78
C VAL A 35 -6.79 -15.96 -1.99
N GLU A 36 -6.94 -14.91 -2.79
CA GLU A 36 -5.98 -14.58 -3.84
C GLU A 36 -4.79 -13.85 -3.22
N ALA A 37 -3.58 -14.39 -3.41
CA ALA A 37 -2.36 -13.79 -2.86
C ALA A 37 -1.25 -13.76 -3.92
N CYS A 38 -0.50 -12.65 -3.93
CA CYS A 38 0.74 -12.53 -4.71
C CYS A 38 1.90 -12.08 -3.83
N VAL A 39 3.10 -12.53 -4.16
CA VAL A 39 4.33 -12.13 -3.47
C VAL A 39 5.26 -11.51 -4.49
N ILE A 40 5.67 -10.28 -4.22
CA ILE A 40 6.67 -9.54 -4.99
C ILE A 40 7.90 -9.40 -4.11
N THR A 41 9.03 -9.95 -4.55
CA THR A 41 10.29 -9.91 -3.80
C THR A 41 11.43 -9.36 -4.64
N LYS A 42 12.30 -8.54 -4.05
CA LYS A 42 13.58 -8.16 -4.63
C LYS A 42 14.68 -8.47 -3.62
N GLY A 43 15.46 -9.50 -3.88
CA GLY A 43 16.57 -9.92 -3.03
C GLY A 43 17.76 -8.95 -3.09
N PRO A 44 18.74 -9.10 -2.19
CA PRO A 44 19.87 -8.17 -2.07
C PRO A 44 20.70 -7.97 -3.35
N ARG A 45 20.74 -8.98 -4.23
CA ARG A 45 21.50 -8.96 -5.49
C ARG A 45 20.61 -9.02 -6.73
N ASP A 46 19.29 -8.97 -6.53
CA ASP A 46 18.35 -9.11 -7.63
C ASP A 46 18.27 -7.77 -8.37
N THR A 47 18.53 -7.81 -9.67
CA THR A 47 18.41 -6.62 -10.54
C THR A 47 16.95 -6.28 -10.81
N ARG A 48 16.05 -7.27 -10.74
CA ARG A 48 14.61 -7.14 -10.98
C ARG A 48 13.81 -7.87 -9.89
N PRO A 49 12.60 -7.39 -9.55
CA PRO A 49 11.71 -8.13 -8.67
C PRO A 49 11.27 -9.46 -9.30
N THR A 50 11.10 -10.47 -8.45
CA THR A 50 10.47 -11.75 -8.81
C THR A 50 9.05 -11.79 -8.25
N ILE A 51 8.14 -12.35 -9.04
CA ILE A 51 6.72 -12.50 -8.72
C ILE A 51 6.42 -14.00 -8.68
N TRP A 52 5.80 -14.48 -7.60
CA TRP A 52 5.50 -15.91 -7.44
C TRP A 52 4.12 -16.34 -7.97
N ALA A 53 3.11 -15.46 -7.90
CA ALA A 53 1.77 -15.79 -8.40
C ALA A 53 1.68 -15.71 -9.93
N SER A 54 0.59 -16.23 -10.52
CA SER A 54 0.37 -16.10 -11.96
C SER A 54 0.34 -14.62 -12.37
N PRO A 55 0.85 -14.26 -13.57
CA PRO A 55 0.81 -12.87 -14.04
C PRO A 55 -0.60 -12.29 -14.07
N ALA A 56 -1.60 -13.09 -14.45
CA ALA A 56 -3.00 -12.69 -14.49
C ALA A 56 -3.56 -12.38 -13.09
N MET A 57 -3.31 -13.23 -12.09
CA MET A 57 -3.72 -12.98 -10.71
C MET A 57 -3.02 -11.77 -10.12
N THR A 58 -1.72 -11.62 -10.39
CA THR A 58 -0.94 -10.48 -9.90
C THR A 58 -1.46 -9.17 -10.49
N GLY A 59 -1.78 -9.14 -11.79
CA GLY A 59 -2.41 -7.99 -12.43
C GLY A 59 -3.74 -7.62 -11.79
N LYS A 60 -4.64 -8.60 -11.60
CA LYS A 60 -5.93 -8.38 -10.93
C LYS A 60 -5.78 -7.80 -9.53
N LEU A 61 -4.91 -8.38 -8.71
CA LEU A 61 -4.66 -7.90 -7.34
C LEU A 61 -4.08 -6.49 -7.33
N LEU A 62 -3.15 -6.19 -8.25
CA LEU A 62 -2.55 -4.86 -8.32
C LEU A 62 -3.56 -3.79 -8.77
N GLU A 63 -4.42 -4.10 -9.74
CA GLU A 63 -5.47 -3.18 -10.18
C GLU A 63 -6.53 -2.99 -9.08
N ALA A 64 -6.99 -4.06 -8.42
CA ALA A 64 -7.93 -3.95 -7.30
C ALA A 64 -7.38 -3.08 -6.16
N ASN A 65 -6.07 -3.15 -5.90
CA ASN A 65 -5.42 -2.32 -4.88
C ASN A 65 -5.34 -0.85 -5.30
N LYS A 66 -5.07 -0.57 -6.59
CA LYS A 66 -5.09 0.81 -7.13
C LYS A 66 -6.50 1.39 -7.09
N GLU A 67 -7.51 0.61 -7.45
CA GLU A 67 -8.92 1.02 -7.36
C GLU A 67 -9.28 1.40 -5.92
N ALA A 68 -8.89 0.57 -4.95
CA ALA A 68 -9.09 0.88 -3.53
C ALA A 68 -8.37 2.16 -3.06
N GLU A 69 -7.14 2.40 -3.55
CA GLU A 69 -6.39 3.63 -3.26
C GLU A 69 -7.06 4.87 -3.88
N VAL A 70 -7.49 4.77 -5.14
CA VAL A 70 -8.23 5.85 -5.82
C VAL A 70 -9.54 6.15 -5.09
N ASP A 71 -10.28 5.12 -4.69
CA ASP A 71 -11.51 5.26 -3.90
C ASP A 71 -11.25 5.97 -2.56
N HIS A 72 -10.16 5.63 -1.88
CA HIS A 72 -9.75 6.30 -0.65
C HIS A 72 -9.48 7.79 -0.89
N LEU A 73 -8.69 8.12 -1.92
CA LEU A 73 -8.35 9.50 -2.27
C LEU A 73 -9.60 10.32 -2.67
N LEU A 74 -10.53 9.73 -3.41
CA LEU A 74 -11.79 10.37 -3.77
C LEU A 74 -12.66 10.67 -2.54
N ARG A 75 -12.73 9.73 -1.58
CA ARG A 75 -13.43 9.95 -0.30
C ARG A 75 -12.79 11.07 0.51
N GLU A 76 -11.46 11.10 0.56
CA GLU A 76 -10.73 12.15 1.27
C GLU A 76 -10.94 13.53 0.63
N LYS A 77 -10.85 13.62 -0.69
CA LYS A 77 -11.14 14.84 -1.45
C LYS A 77 -12.53 15.38 -1.11
N LYS A 78 -13.56 14.53 -1.19
CA LYS A 78 -14.95 14.92 -0.86
C LYS A 78 -15.06 15.45 0.57
N ARG A 79 -14.43 14.78 1.53
CA ARG A 79 -14.40 15.21 2.94
C ARG A 79 -13.77 16.60 3.11
N LEU A 80 -12.71 16.90 2.36
CA LEU A 80 -12.06 18.22 2.38
C LEU A 80 -12.94 19.30 1.75
N GLU A 81 -13.63 18.99 0.65
CA GLU A 81 -14.60 19.89 0.01
C GLU A 81 -15.75 20.23 0.98
N ASP A 82 -16.33 19.22 1.63
CA ASP A 82 -17.39 19.42 2.64
C ASP A 82 -16.91 20.29 3.81
N LYS A 83 -15.66 20.10 4.25
CA LYS A 83 -15.05 20.93 5.30
C LYS A 83 -14.86 22.37 4.84
N SER A 84 -14.46 22.59 3.58
CA SER A 84 -14.31 23.93 3.00
C SER A 84 -15.64 24.68 2.97
N VAL A 85 -16.72 24.00 2.55
CA VAL A 85 -18.08 24.58 2.53
C VAL A 85 -18.51 25.02 3.93
N LYS A 86 -18.33 24.16 4.94
CA LYS A 86 -18.68 24.50 6.34
C LYS A 86 -17.88 25.68 6.88
N LEU A 87 -16.59 25.76 6.55
CA LEU A 87 -15.74 26.89 6.97
C LEU A 87 -16.20 28.21 6.33
N LYS A 88 -16.57 28.21 5.05
CA LYS A 88 -17.14 29.39 4.38
C LYS A 88 -18.44 29.85 5.05
N GLN A 89 -19.34 28.92 5.36
CA GLN A 89 -20.58 29.22 6.07
C GLN A 89 -20.33 29.82 7.46
N LEU A 90 -19.35 29.30 8.21
CA LEU A 90 -18.96 29.86 9.50
C LEU A 90 -18.39 31.28 9.37
N GLN A 91 -17.57 31.54 8.34
CA GLN A 91 -17.06 32.88 8.06
C GLN A 91 -18.19 33.86 7.72
N GLU A 92 -19.15 33.47 6.88
CA GLU A 92 -20.31 34.30 6.55
C GLU A 92 -21.17 34.62 7.79
N LEU A 93 -21.37 33.64 8.68
CA LEU A 93 -22.09 33.84 9.94
C LEU A 93 -21.34 34.78 10.90
N ASP A 94 -20.01 34.65 10.98
CA ASP A 94 -19.17 35.51 11.82
C ASP A 94 -19.21 36.98 11.34
N GLU A 95 -19.15 37.21 10.02
CA GLU A 95 -19.29 38.54 9.45
C GLU A 95 -20.67 39.15 9.72
N LYS A 96 -21.76 38.39 9.53
CA LYS A 96 -23.12 38.85 9.89
C LYS A 96 -23.27 39.17 11.39
N LEU A 97 -22.58 38.42 12.25
CA LEU A 97 -22.58 38.69 13.69
C LEU A 97 -21.80 39.96 14.05
N LYS A 98 -20.68 40.24 13.36
CA LYS A 98 -19.93 41.50 13.52
C LYS A 98 -20.75 42.70 13.06
N GLU A 99 -21.46 42.59 11.95
CA GLU A 99 -22.35 43.64 11.43
C GLU A 99 -23.49 43.97 12.40
N LYS A 100 -24.12 42.96 13.02
CA LYS A 100 -25.18 43.17 14.03
C LYS A 100 -24.72 43.76 15.36
N LYS A 101 -23.41 43.68 15.66
CA LYS A 101 -22.82 44.25 16.89
C LYS A 101 -22.37 45.71 16.71
N ARG A 102 -22.37 46.22 15.48
CA ARG A 102 -22.21 47.65 15.16
C ARG A 102 -23.54 48.36 15.21
#